data_AF-A0A257LGX3-F1
#
_entry.id   AF-A0A257LGX3-F1
#
_cell.length_a   1.000
_cell.length_b   1.000
_cell.length_c   1.000
_cell.angle_alpha   90.00
_cell.angle_beta   90.00
_cell.angle_gamma   90.00
#
_symmetry.space_group_name_H-M   'P 1'
#
loop_
_entity.id
_entity.type
_entity.pdbx_description
1 polymer ?
#
loop_
_entity_poly.entity_id
_entity_poly.type
_entity_poly.pdbx_seq_one_letter_code
_entity_poly.pdbx_strand_id
1 'polypeptide(L)'
;AYQFRLKHTLELQPNLQVFQAMVTGLVFENGKVVGCRTNLDVEFRGRAVVVTTGTFLRGLMHIGQNKNEGGRLGDFSAKSLSSSFLEAGVELRRLKTGTPPRILGRSIDFTKMEEQEGDPHPTLFAFHDTRDPQDLFHVEQNGERRLGWSPGCEQVSCWMTYTTPETADIVRRNLSK
;
A
#
# COMPACT_ATOMS: atom_id res chain seq x y z
N ALA A 1 11.71 -6.15 3.76
CA ALA A 1 11.71 -7.37 2.91
C ALA A 1 10.61 -7.35 1.85
N TYR A 2 9.33 -7.30 2.23
CA TYR A 2 8.18 -7.40 1.31
C TYR A 2 8.23 -6.46 0.09
N GLN A 3 8.50 -5.16 0.28
CA GLN A 3 8.55 -4.19 -0.82
C GLN A 3 9.60 -4.55 -1.90
N PHE A 4 10.76 -5.05 -1.48
CA PHE A 4 11.84 -5.41 -2.40
C PHE A 4 11.50 -6.68 -3.17
N ARG A 5 10.80 -7.63 -2.53
CA ARG A 5 10.29 -8.84 -3.18
C ARG A 5 9.31 -8.48 -4.29
N LEU A 6 8.31 -7.66 -4.00
CA LEU A 6 7.33 -7.25 -5.01
C LEU A 6 7.99 -6.50 -6.16
N LYS A 7 8.91 -5.58 -5.87
CA LYS A 7 9.67 -4.87 -6.92
C LYS A 7 10.39 -5.86 -7.84
N HIS A 8 11.14 -6.80 -7.25
CA HIS A 8 11.88 -7.81 -8.01
C HIS A 8 10.95 -8.65 -8.89
N THR A 9 9.81 -9.11 -8.36
CA THR A 9 8.85 -9.89 -9.14
C THR A 9 8.28 -9.10 -10.31
N LEU A 10 7.93 -7.82 -10.10
CA LEU A 10 7.41 -6.96 -11.17
C LEU A 10 8.45 -6.73 -12.28
N GLU A 11 9.72 -6.55 -11.92
CA GLU A 11 10.80 -6.31 -12.90
C GLU A 11 11.15 -7.52 -13.75
N LEU A 12 10.87 -8.74 -13.26
CA LEU A 12 11.14 -9.99 -13.98
C LEU A 12 9.94 -10.51 -14.77
N GLN A 13 8.75 -9.95 -14.61
CA GLN A 13 7.54 -10.44 -15.24
C GLN A 13 7.58 -10.23 -16.78
N PRO A 14 7.52 -11.30 -17.59
CA PRO A 14 7.44 -11.15 -19.05
C PRO A 14 6.23 -10.31 -19.47
N ASN A 15 6.45 -9.47 -20.48
CA ASN A 15 5.46 -8.53 -21.03
C ASN A 15 4.98 -7.42 -20.07
N LEU A 16 5.69 -7.20 -18.94
CA LEU A 16 5.46 -6.06 -18.06
C LEU A 16 6.62 -5.08 -18.17
N GLN A 17 6.32 -3.80 -18.43
CA GLN A 17 7.29 -2.72 -18.37
C GLN A 17 6.93 -1.80 -17.19
N VAL A 18 7.89 -1.59 -16.30
CA VAL A 18 7.74 -0.66 -15.18
C VAL A 18 8.34 0.68 -15.59
N PHE A 19 7.51 1.73 -15.59
CA PHE A 19 7.92 3.08 -15.94
C PHE A 19 7.57 4.05 -14.81
N GLN A 20 8.58 4.73 -14.26
CA GLN A 20 8.37 5.67 -13.16
C GLN A 20 7.98 7.05 -13.71
N ALA A 21 6.68 7.34 -13.71
CA ALA A 21 6.14 8.67 -13.98
C ALA A 21 4.78 8.87 -13.29
N MET A 22 4.39 10.14 -13.10
CA MET A 22 3.07 10.48 -12.59
C MET A 22 2.10 10.62 -13.77
N VAL A 23 1.05 9.81 -13.79
CA VAL A 23 -0.06 9.98 -14.75
C VAL A 23 -0.84 11.23 -14.38
N THR A 24 -0.96 12.16 -15.32
CA THR A 24 -1.62 13.46 -15.14
C THR A 24 -3.00 13.52 -15.78
N GLY A 25 -3.32 12.60 -16.69
CA GLY A 25 -4.63 12.53 -17.33
C GLY A 25 -4.82 11.29 -18.20
N LEU A 26 -6.06 11.05 -18.62
CA LEU A 26 -6.43 10.01 -19.56
C LEU A 26 -6.63 10.61 -20.97
N VAL A 27 -6.34 9.79 -21.99
CA VAL A 27 -6.57 10.16 -23.40
C VAL A 27 -7.86 9.51 -23.87
N PHE A 28 -8.76 10.30 -24.46
CA PHE A 28 -10.07 9.83 -24.92
C PHE A 28 -10.23 10.05 -26.43
N GLU A 29 -10.75 9.04 -27.13
CA GLU A 29 -11.15 9.11 -28.53
C GLU A 29 -12.52 8.44 -28.70
N ASN A 30 -13.47 9.12 -29.33
CA ASN A 30 -14.82 8.60 -29.59
C ASN A 30 -15.52 8.01 -28.35
N GLY A 31 -15.37 8.68 -27.20
CA GLY A 31 -15.96 8.24 -25.92
C GLY A 31 -15.26 7.05 -25.24
N LYS A 32 -14.07 6.65 -25.70
CA LYS A 32 -13.29 5.54 -25.13
C LYS A 32 -11.93 6.02 -24.66
N VAL A 33 -11.45 5.46 -23.54
CA VAL A 33 -10.07 5.67 -23.09
C VAL A 33 -9.14 4.89 -24.02
N VAL A 34 -8.13 5.57 -24.57
CA VAL A 34 -7.13 5.00 -25.49
C VAL A 34 -5.69 5.14 -24.97
N GLY A 35 -5.51 5.67 -23.76
CA GLY A 35 -4.19 5.88 -23.19
C GLY A 35 -4.16 6.79 -21.98
N CYS A 36 -2.96 7.19 -21.57
CA CYS A 36 -2.72 8.14 -20.51
C CYS A 36 -1.57 9.10 -20.84
N ARG A 37 -1.59 10.29 -20.23
CA ARG A 37 -0.52 11.29 -20.29
C ARG A 37 0.20 11.36 -18.95
N THR A 38 1.50 11.60 -18.99
CA THR A 38 2.34 11.72 -17.80
C THR A 38 2.83 13.14 -17.55
N ASN A 39 3.47 13.38 -16.41
CA ASN A 39 4.10 14.64 -16.05
C ASN A 39 5.42 14.91 -16.80
N LEU A 40 5.88 13.97 -17.63
CA LEU A 40 7.07 14.08 -18.47
C LEU A 40 6.73 14.43 -19.92
N ASP A 41 5.48 14.88 -20.17
CA ASP A 41 4.92 15.14 -21.49
C ASP A 41 4.99 13.94 -22.46
N VAL A 42 5.00 12.73 -21.89
CA VAL A 42 4.91 11.47 -22.64
C VAL A 42 3.48 10.92 -22.56
N GLU A 43 2.96 10.49 -23.71
CA GLU A 43 1.70 9.76 -23.82
C GLU A 43 1.94 8.27 -24.09
N PHE A 44 1.24 7.42 -23.35
CA PHE A 44 1.20 5.98 -23.58
C PHE A 44 -0.18 5.59 -24.11
N ARG A 45 -0.22 4.95 -25.29
CA ARG A 45 -1.47 4.43 -25.88
C ARG A 45 -1.67 2.96 -25.51
N GLY A 46 -2.91 2.57 -25.30
CA GLY A 46 -3.29 1.22 -24.91
C GLY A 46 -4.76 0.93 -25.14
N ARG A 47 -5.12 -0.36 -25.12
CA ARG A 47 -6.51 -0.80 -25.32
C ARG A 47 -7.38 -0.64 -24.07
N ALA A 48 -6.73 -0.61 -22.90
CA ALA A 48 -7.38 -0.47 -21.60
C ALA A 48 -6.42 0.25 -20.64
N VAL A 49 -6.99 0.98 -19.68
CA VAL A 49 -6.25 1.62 -18.58
C VAL A 49 -6.86 1.15 -17.27
N VAL A 50 -6.02 0.61 -16.38
CA VAL A 50 -6.42 0.21 -15.02
C VAL A 50 -5.89 1.26 -14.05
N VAL A 51 -6.79 1.87 -13.28
CA VAL A 51 -6.46 2.96 -12.35
C VAL A 51 -6.38 2.44 -10.92
N THR A 52 -5.19 2.52 -10.32
CA THR A 52 -4.93 2.06 -8.94
C THR A 52 -4.19 3.11 -8.12
N THR A 53 -4.73 4.33 -8.05
CA THR A 53 -4.09 5.51 -7.43
C THR A 53 -3.99 5.46 -5.91
N GLY A 54 -4.61 4.46 -5.25
CA GLY A 54 -4.56 4.30 -3.80
C GLY A 54 -4.98 5.58 -3.06
N THR A 55 -4.18 6.02 -2.08
CA THR A 55 -4.45 7.23 -1.29
C THR A 55 -3.86 8.51 -1.89
N PHE A 56 -3.31 8.46 -3.12
CA PHE A 56 -2.59 9.58 -3.72
C PHE A 56 -3.49 10.58 -4.46
N LEU A 57 -4.65 10.14 -4.96
CA LEU A 57 -5.57 11.00 -5.69
C LEU A 57 -6.17 12.07 -4.77
N ARG A 58 -5.80 13.35 -4.97
CA ARG A 58 -6.18 14.47 -4.09
C ARG A 58 -5.94 14.16 -2.60
N GLY A 59 -4.84 13.46 -2.30
CA GLY A 59 -4.45 13.09 -0.94
C GLY A 59 -4.26 14.32 -0.05
N LEU A 60 -4.82 14.26 1.16
CA LEU A 60 -4.71 15.30 2.19
C LEU A 60 -4.42 14.63 3.53
N MET A 61 -3.26 14.91 4.10
CA MET A 61 -2.85 14.41 5.41
C MET A 61 -3.31 15.35 6.51
N HIS A 62 -3.77 14.78 7.62
CA HIS A 62 -4.25 15.50 8.80
C HIS A 62 -3.43 15.11 10.02
N ILE A 63 -2.77 16.07 10.66
CA ILE A 63 -2.07 15.90 11.94
C ILE A 63 -2.53 17.03 12.87
N GLY A 64 -3.44 16.71 13.80
CA GLY A 64 -4.15 17.74 14.54
C GLY A 64 -4.88 18.70 13.60
N GLN A 65 -4.61 20.00 13.74
CA GLN A 65 -5.15 21.04 12.85
C GLN A 65 -4.34 21.22 11.56
N ASN A 66 -3.13 20.67 11.49
CA ASN A 66 -2.27 20.82 10.33
C ASN A 66 -2.78 19.93 9.19
N LYS A 67 -2.86 20.53 8.00
CA LYS A 67 -3.28 19.89 6.76
C LYS A 67 -2.16 20.01 5.74
N ASN A 68 -1.60 18.90 5.31
CA ASN A 68 -0.54 18.85 4.31
C ASN A 68 -1.03 18.10 3.07
N GLU A 69 -0.79 18.66 1.89
CA GLU A 69 -1.10 17.97 0.65
C GLU A 69 -0.11 16.83 0.42
N GLY A 70 -0.62 15.65 0.06
CA GLY A 70 0.19 14.48 -0.22
C GLY A 70 -0.57 13.18 -0.02
N GLY A 71 -0.19 12.14 -0.75
CA GLY A 71 -0.79 10.80 -0.60
C GLY A 71 -0.28 10.03 0.62
N ARG A 72 0.99 10.24 0.95
CA ARG A 72 1.71 9.71 2.10
C ARG A 72 2.69 10.76 2.60
N LEU A 73 3.22 10.58 3.82
CA LEU A 73 4.16 11.54 4.41
C LEU A 73 5.42 11.62 3.55
N GLY A 74 5.62 12.76 2.87
CA GLY A 74 6.74 13.00 1.95
C GLY A 74 6.42 12.87 0.45
N ASP A 75 5.22 12.44 0.07
CA ASP A 75 4.83 12.23 -1.35
C ASP A 75 3.92 13.34 -1.90
N PHE A 76 4.07 13.65 -3.19
CA PHE A 76 3.21 14.60 -3.90
C PHE A 76 1.79 14.05 -4.16
N SER A 77 0.80 14.95 -4.23
CA SER A 77 -0.59 14.61 -4.53
C SER A 77 -0.87 14.68 -6.04
N ALA A 78 -1.48 13.64 -6.61
CA ALA A 78 -1.90 13.65 -8.01
C ALA A 78 -3.22 14.44 -8.14
N LYS A 79 -3.11 15.74 -8.43
CA LYS A 79 -4.28 16.63 -8.60
C LYS A 79 -4.85 16.55 -10.01
N SER A 80 -4.00 16.54 -11.02
CA SER A 80 -4.38 16.64 -12.45
C SER A 80 -5.24 15.47 -12.93
N LEU A 81 -4.92 14.24 -12.53
CA LEU A 81 -5.69 13.05 -12.93
C LEU A 81 -7.15 13.10 -12.46
N SER A 82 -7.43 13.76 -11.32
CA SER A 82 -8.80 13.89 -10.82
C SER A 82 -9.68 14.76 -11.72
N SER A 83 -9.11 15.77 -12.39
CA SER A 83 -9.85 16.58 -13.36
C SER A 83 -10.27 15.74 -14.56
N SER A 84 -9.39 14.85 -15.02
CA SER A 84 -9.68 13.94 -16.14
C SER A 84 -10.87 13.01 -15.86
N PHE A 85 -11.07 12.59 -14.61
CA PHE A 85 -12.27 11.83 -14.21
C PHE A 85 -13.54 12.67 -14.26
N LEU A 86 -13.49 13.92 -13.78
CA LEU A 86 -14.63 14.82 -13.82
C LEU A 86 -15.04 15.16 -15.27
N GLU A 87 -14.06 15.40 -16.15
CA GLU A 87 -14.28 15.61 -17.59
C GLU A 87 -14.95 14.40 -18.26
N ALA A 88 -14.63 13.19 -17.78
CA ALA A 88 -15.27 11.94 -18.22
C ALA A 88 -16.63 11.68 -17.56
N GLY A 89 -17.14 12.60 -16.72
CA GLY A 89 -18.43 12.47 -16.04
C GLY A 89 -18.42 11.56 -14.81
N VAL A 90 -17.25 11.23 -14.26
CA VAL A 90 -17.13 10.41 -13.05
C VAL A 90 -17.29 11.27 -11.80
N GLU A 91 -18.23 10.90 -10.93
CA GLU A 91 -18.39 11.55 -9.63
C GLU A 91 -17.23 11.21 -8.68
N LEU A 92 -16.63 12.23 -8.07
CA LEU A 92 -15.53 12.05 -7.11
C LEU A 92 -15.99 12.32 -5.68
N ARG A 93 -15.71 11.36 -4.78
CA ARG A 93 -15.91 11.50 -3.33
C ARG A 93 -14.58 11.39 -2.57
N ARG A 94 -14.59 11.84 -1.31
CA ARG A 94 -13.42 11.75 -0.42
C ARG A 94 -13.68 10.74 0.68
N LEU A 95 -12.71 9.85 0.88
CA LEU A 95 -12.63 8.95 2.03
C LEU A 95 -11.48 9.40 2.93
N LYS A 96 -11.57 9.04 4.22
CA LYS A 96 -10.52 9.31 5.20
C LYS A 96 -10.24 8.04 6.01
N THR A 97 -8.96 7.74 6.14
CA THR A 97 -8.45 6.66 6.99
C THR A 97 -7.40 7.21 7.95
N GLY A 98 -7.23 6.57 9.10
CA GLY A 98 -6.20 6.89 10.08
C GLY A 98 -5.08 5.84 10.06
N THR A 99 -3.90 6.22 10.52
CA THR A 99 -2.80 5.29 10.77
C THR A 99 -2.18 5.61 12.13
N PRO A 100 -1.84 4.60 12.95
CA PRO A 100 -1.20 4.85 14.23
C PRO A 100 0.22 5.43 14.06
N PRO A 101 0.75 6.14 15.08
CA PRO A 101 2.14 6.58 15.07
C PRO A 101 3.09 5.38 15.03
N ARG A 102 4.30 5.61 14.51
CA ARG A 102 5.39 4.61 14.57
C ARG A 102 6.22 4.91 15.81
N ILE A 103 6.45 3.90 16.63
CA ILE A 103 7.15 4.03 17.91
C ILE A 103 8.53 3.40 17.76
N LEU A 104 9.52 4.00 18.43
CA LEU A 104 10.87 3.49 18.49
C LEU A 104 10.94 2.27 19.44
N GLY A 105 11.21 1.08 18.91
CA GLY A 105 11.16 -0.16 19.70
C GLY A 105 12.01 -0.14 20.98
N ARG A 106 13.22 0.43 20.93
CA ARG A 106 14.11 0.50 22.12
C ARG A 106 13.61 1.38 23.26
N SER A 107 12.57 2.19 23.05
CA SER A 107 11.96 3.01 24.11
C SER A 107 10.76 2.31 24.78
N ILE A 108 10.51 1.05 24.45
CA ILE A 108 9.39 0.27 24.98
C ILE A 108 9.90 -0.71 26.04
N ASP A 109 9.21 -0.75 27.18
CA ASP A 109 9.44 -1.75 28.22
C ASP A 109 8.57 -2.99 27.96
N PHE A 110 9.11 -3.94 27.20
CA PHE A 110 8.41 -5.17 26.83
C PHE A 110 8.19 -6.11 28.04
N THR A 111 8.92 -5.94 29.15
CA THR A 111 8.78 -6.81 30.33
C THR A 111 7.42 -6.66 31.03
N LYS A 112 6.69 -5.59 30.72
CA LYS A 112 5.36 -5.29 31.24
C LYS A 112 4.22 -5.63 30.27
N MET A 113 4.54 -6.24 29.14
CA MET A 113 3.57 -6.60 28.10
C MET A 113 3.39 -8.12 28.06
N GLU A 114 2.26 -8.54 27.53
CA GLU A 114 2.00 -9.95 27.26
C GLU A 114 2.55 -10.29 25.87
N GLU A 115 3.49 -11.23 25.81
CA GLU A 115 4.03 -11.72 24.54
C GLU A 115 2.98 -12.58 23.81
N GLN A 116 2.81 -12.31 22.52
CA GLN A 116 1.96 -13.08 21.64
C GLN A 116 2.82 -13.70 20.54
N GLU A 117 3.12 -14.99 20.71
CA GLU A 117 3.83 -15.78 19.71
C GLU A 117 2.93 -16.06 18.48
N GLY A 118 3.57 -16.35 17.35
CA GLY A 118 2.88 -16.93 16.21
C GLY A 118 2.52 -18.39 16.44
N ASP A 119 1.69 -18.96 15.57
CA ASP A 119 1.36 -20.38 15.64
C ASP A 119 2.63 -21.25 15.46
N PRO A 120 2.82 -22.33 16.24
CA PRO A 120 3.97 -23.24 16.08
C PRO A 120 4.08 -23.84 14.67
N HIS A 121 2.93 -24.03 14.01
CA HIS A 121 2.81 -24.47 12.63
C HIS A 121 1.93 -23.48 11.87
N PRO A 122 2.51 -22.39 11.33
CA PRO A 122 1.72 -21.33 10.73
C PRO A 122 1.06 -21.80 9.44
N THR A 123 -0.22 -21.45 9.28
CA THR A 123 -0.91 -21.65 8.00
C THR A 123 -0.32 -20.71 6.96
N LEU A 124 0.13 -21.26 5.83
CA LEU A 124 0.69 -20.46 4.75
C LEU A 124 -0.44 -19.80 3.95
N PHE A 125 -0.21 -18.55 3.51
CA PHE A 125 -1.21 -17.79 2.75
C PHE A 125 -1.40 -18.35 1.33
N ALA A 126 -0.32 -18.84 0.72
CA ALA A 126 -0.36 -19.50 -0.56
C ALA A 126 -0.41 -21.02 -0.37
N PHE A 127 -0.96 -21.71 -1.35
CA PHE A 127 -1.20 -23.16 -1.37
C PHE A 127 0.09 -23.96 -1.64
N HIS A 128 1.20 -23.56 -1.01
CA HIS A 128 2.51 -24.22 -1.16
C HIS A 128 2.50 -25.69 -0.73
N ASP A 129 1.51 -26.10 0.07
CA ASP A 129 1.34 -27.43 0.65
C ASP A 129 0.34 -28.33 -0.11
N THR A 130 -0.44 -27.75 -1.03
CA THR A 130 -1.63 -28.39 -1.63
C THR A 130 -1.66 -28.33 -3.15
N ARG A 131 -0.74 -27.61 -3.80
CA ARG A 131 -0.61 -27.54 -5.27
C ARG A 131 0.65 -28.20 -5.78
N ASP A 132 0.59 -28.66 -7.03
CA ASP A 132 1.77 -29.13 -7.74
C ASP A 132 2.82 -27.99 -7.78
N PRO A 133 4.12 -28.27 -7.57
CA PRO A 133 5.19 -27.28 -7.73
C PRO A 133 5.22 -26.58 -9.10
N GLN A 134 4.49 -27.09 -10.10
CA GLN A 134 4.33 -26.48 -11.42
C GLN A 134 3.11 -25.56 -11.52
N ASP A 135 2.11 -25.71 -10.63
CA ASP A 135 0.86 -24.96 -10.62
C ASP A 135 1.03 -23.64 -9.86
N LEU A 136 1.64 -22.67 -10.54
CA LEU A 136 1.85 -21.32 -10.03
C LEU A 136 0.53 -20.58 -9.75
N PHE A 137 0.44 -19.95 -8.59
CA PHE A 137 -0.54 -18.91 -8.31
C PHE A 137 0.12 -17.80 -7.50
N HIS A 138 -0.08 -16.54 -7.93
CA HIS A 138 0.53 -15.35 -7.35
C HIS A 138 2.03 -15.13 -7.72
N VAL A 139 2.73 -14.24 -6.99
CA VAL A 139 4.15 -13.80 -7.20
C VAL A 139 5.23 -14.90 -7.02
N GLU A 140 4.84 -16.16 -7.21
CA GLU A 140 5.72 -17.31 -7.18
C GLU A 140 6.35 -17.47 -8.57
N GLN A 141 7.68 -17.55 -8.61
CA GLN A 141 8.39 -17.94 -9.83
C GLN A 141 9.01 -19.31 -9.57
N ASN A 142 8.60 -20.31 -10.36
CA ASN A 142 9.15 -21.66 -10.29
C ASN A 142 10.67 -21.60 -10.44
N GLY A 143 11.38 -22.24 -9.50
CA GLY A 143 12.85 -22.30 -9.50
C GLY A 143 13.56 -21.28 -8.60
N GLU A 144 12.86 -20.33 -7.98
CA GLU A 144 13.46 -19.44 -6.97
C GLU A 144 13.59 -20.13 -5.61
N ARG A 145 14.61 -20.96 -5.44
CA ARG A 145 14.98 -21.51 -4.13
C ARG A 145 15.88 -20.49 -3.42
N ARG A 146 15.38 -19.80 -2.40
CA ARG A 146 16.25 -19.01 -1.51
C ARG A 146 16.92 -19.95 -0.53
N LEU A 147 18.23 -20.13 -0.70
CA LEU A 147 19.05 -20.85 0.27
C LEU A 147 18.88 -20.22 1.66
N GLY A 148 18.40 -21.01 2.63
CA GLY A 148 18.35 -20.63 4.04
C GLY A 148 17.06 -20.01 4.56
N TRP A 149 15.98 -19.90 3.76
CA TRP A 149 14.69 -19.40 4.26
C TRP A 149 13.55 -20.35 3.88
N SER A 150 12.74 -20.75 4.87
CA SER A 150 11.54 -21.56 4.68
C SER A 150 10.31 -20.77 5.13
N PRO A 151 9.19 -20.79 4.38
CA PRO A 151 7.96 -20.16 4.86
C PRO A 151 7.60 -20.63 6.27
N GLY A 152 7.32 -19.69 7.17
CA GLY A 152 7.00 -19.98 8.57
C GLY A 152 8.20 -20.16 9.51
N CYS A 153 9.45 -20.04 9.05
CA CYS A 153 10.62 -19.99 9.93
C CYS A 153 10.92 -18.55 10.41
N GLU A 154 11.71 -18.42 11.48
CA GLU A 154 12.16 -17.13 12.04
C GLU A 154 10.98 -16.17 12.36
N GLN A 155 9.89 -16.72 12.90
CA GLN A 155 8.75 -15.93 13.36
C GLN A 155 9.20 -14.96 14.45
N VAL A 156 8.59 -13.78 14.47
CA VAL A 156 8.80 -12.76 15.51
C VAL A 156 7.52 -12.61 16.32
N SER A 157 7.67 -12.44 17.63
CA SER A 157 6.53 -12.22 18.53
C SER A 157 5.92 -10.84 18.34
N CYS A 158 4.64 -10.73 18.67
CA CYS A 158 3.95 -9.46 18.92
C CYS A 158 3.83 -9.25 20.44
N TRP A 159 3.43 -8.05 20.86
CA TRP A 159 3.24 -7.73 22.28
C TRP A 159 1.92 -7.01 22.50
N MET A 160 1.17 -7.48 23.50
CA MET A 160 -0.14 -6.98 23.87
C MET A 160 -0.05 -6.03 25.06
N THR A 161 -0.77 -4.92 24.96
CA THR A 161 -0.93 -3.91 26.01
C THR A 161 -2.29 -3.23 25.87
N TYR A 162 -2.69 -2.46 26.87
CA TYR A 162 -4.04 -1.91 26.97
C TYR A 162 -4.02 -0.42 27.30
N THR A 163 -5.00 0.30 26.79
CA THR A 163 -5.26 1.68 27.21
C THR A 163 -5.82 1.72 28.63
N THR A 164 -5.57 2.82 29.33
CA THR A 164 -6.07 3.04 30.68
C THR A 164 -7.15 4.14 30.69
N PRO A 165 -7.92 4.30 31.78
CA PRO A 165 -8.81 5.45 31.95
C PRO A 165 -8.10 6.79 31.74
N GLU A 166 -6.85 6.92 32.21
CA GLU A 166 -6.02 8.10 32.00
C GLU A 166 -5.76 8.38 30.50
N THR A 167 -5.53 7.32 29.70
CA THR A 167 -5.38 7.45 28.25
C THR A 167 -6.65 8.05 27.63
N ALA A 168 -7.82 7.57 28.03
CA ALA A 168 -9.10 8.08 27.56
C ALA A 168 -9.30 9.55 27.97
N ASP A 169 -8.90 9.93 29.18
CA ASP A 169 -9.01 11.31 29.67
C ASP A 169 -8.07 12.28 28.95
N ILE A 170 -6.86 11.84 28.60
CA ILE A 170 -5.96 12.60 27.73
C ILE A 170 -6.62 12.84 26.37
N VAL A 171 -7.19 11.81 25.74
CA VAL A 171 -7.87 11.96 24.45
C VAL A 171 -9.05 12.93 24.57
N ARG A 172 -9.94 12.75 25.55
CA ARG A 172 -11.13 13.61 25.74
C ARG A 172 -10.78 15.07 25.96
N ARG A 173 -9.75 15.36 26.77
CA ARG A 173 -9.29 16.74 27.02
C ARG A 173 -8.78 17.44 25.76
N ASN A 174 -8.35 16.68 24.75
CA ASN A 174 -7.78 17.19 23.50
C ASN A 174 -8.72 17.08 22.29
N LEU A 175 -9.99 16.69 22.49
CA LEU A 175 -11.01 16.72 21.45
C LEU A 175 -11.73 18.07 21.47
N SER A 176 -11.61 18.84 20.39
CA SER A 176 -12.47 20.00 20.14
C SER A 176 -13.77 19.54 19.46
N LYS A 177 -14.90 20.17 19.80
CA LYS A 177 -16.16 20.02 19.07
C LYS A 177 -16.06 20.55 17.64
#